data_AF-A0A8G2FY53-F1
#
_entry.id   AF-A0A8G2FY53-F1
#
_cell.length_a   1.000
_cell.length_b   1.000
_cell.length_c   1.000
_cell.angle_alpha   90.00
_cell.angle_beta   90.00
_cell.angle_gamma   90.00
#
_symmetry.space_group_name_H-M   'P 1'
#
loop_
_entity.id
_entity.type
_entity.pdbx_description
1 polymer ?
#
loop_
_entity_poly.entity_id
_entity_poly.type
_entity_poly.pdbx_seq_one_letter_code
_entity_poly.pdbx_strand_id
1 'polypeptide(L)'
;MASKFIDTLRWLAILGSSIWAGIHMTLLGIRIPYIAKAFFGFVIAIAIVASMIYVSEKKDFYLPVFVFYILDTLLLLESRITIAPVFNRKLPWTPSAIDSIILDIIMIVLSGVLYFAAKRSK
;
A
#
# COMPACT_ATOMS: atom_id res chain seq x y z
N MET A 1 -2.55 27.35 3.24
CA MET A 1 -3.27 26.37 4.09
C MET A 1 -3.88 25.32 3.20
N ALA A 2 -3.64 24.03 3.43
CA ALA A 2 -4.35 22.97 2.71
C ALA A 2 -5.86 23.12 3.00
N SER A 3 -6.71 22.87 2.00
CA SER A 3 -8.15 22.87 2.26
C SER A 3 -8.48 21.79 3.29
N LYS A 4 -9.48 22.03 4.14
CA LYS A 4 -9.94 21.06 5.15
C LYS A 4 -10.17 19.67 4.53
N PHE A 5 -10.63 19.64 3.28
CA PHE A 5 -10.79 18.41 2.49
C PHE A 5 -9.47 17.67 2.26
N ILE A 6 -8.42 18.35 1.79
CA ILE A 6 -7.11 17.73 1.55
C ILE A 6 -6.48 17.25 2.86
N ASP A 7 -6.67 17.99 3.95
CA ASP A 7 -6.19 17.56 5.26
C ASP A 7 -6.90 16.30 5.75
N THR A 8 -8.24 16.22 5.61
CA THR A 8 -8.98 15.00 5.91
C THR A 8 -8.50 13.81 5.08
N LEU A 9 -8.32 13.97 3.77
CA LEU A 9 -7.82 12.89 2.92
C LEU A 9 -6.42 12.43 3.33
N ARG A 10 -5.57 13.37 3.75
CA ARG A 10 -4.24 13.06 4.27
C ARG A 10 -4.31 12.25 5.56
N TRP A 11 -5.19 12.61 6.50
CA TRP A 11 -5.42 11.82 7.71
C TRP A 11 -5.94 10.42 7.41
N LEU A 12 -6.86 10.29 6.44
CA LEU A 12 -7.31 8.97 5.98
C LEU A 12 -6.16 8.17 5.36
N ALA A 13 -5.25 8.81 4.62
CA ALA A 13 -4.08 8.14 4.07
C ALA A 13 -3.08 7.71 5.16
N ILE A 14 -2.85 8.53 6.19
CA ILE A 14 -2.03 8.17 7.36
C ILE A 14 -2.60 6.92 8.05
N LEU A 15 -3.91 6.92 8.31
CA LEU A 15 -4.59 5.80 8.96
C LEU A 15 -4.58 4.56 8.06
N GLY A 16 -4.93 4.72 6.79
CA GLY A 16 -4.97 3.63 5.81
C GLY A 16 -3.61 2.96 5.62
N SER A 17 -2.53 3.74 5.47
CA SER A 17 -1.17 3.19 5.38
C SER A 17 -0.75 2.44 6.66
N SER A 18 -1.11 2.96 7.83
CA SER A 18 -0.81 2.32 9.11
C SER A 18 -1.59 1.03 9.32
N ILE A 19 -2.89 1.02 8.97
CA ILE A 19 -3.76 -0.17 9.03
C ILE A 19 -3.26 -1.23 8.07
N TRP A 20 -2.91 -0.83 6.83
CA TRP A 20 -2.35 -1.73 5.82
C TRP A 20 -1.11 -2.44 6.37
N ALA A 21 -0.17 -1.69 6.95
CA ALA A 21 1.04 -2.26 7.54
C ALA A 21 0.71 -3.23 8.69
N GLY A 22 -0.19 -2.85 9.59
CA GLY A 22 -0.60 -3.68 10.73
C GLY A 22 -1.24 -5.00 10.32
N ILE A 23 -2.15 -4.98 9.33
CA ILE A 23 -2.77 -6.19 8.79
C ILE A 23 -1.71 -7.12 8.21
N HIS A 24 -0.80 -6.59 7.39
CA HIS A 24 0.21 -7.39 6.70
C HIS A 24 1.33 -7.90 7.63
N MET A 25 1.58 -7.24 8.77
CA MET A 25 2.48 -7.79 9.80
C MET A 25 2.05 -9.17 10.30
N THR A 26 0.76 -9.49 10.28
CA THR A 26 0.27 -10.82 10.66
C THR A 26 0.84 -11.93 9.76
N LEU A 27 1.18 -11.63 8.50
CA LEU A 27 1.78 -12.58 7.56
C LEU A 27 3.20 -13.01 7.98
N LEU A 28 3.91 -12.20 8.77
CA LEU A 28 5.25 -12.53 9.25
C LEU A 28 5.23 -13.73 10.22
N GLY A 29 4.11 -13.91 10.92
CA GLY A 29 3.85 -15.04 11.82
C GLY A 29 3.53 -16.36 11.10
N ILE A 30 3.22 -16.32 9.80
CA ILE A 30 2.86 -17.51 9.02
C ILE A 30 4.12 -18.22 8.53
N ARG A 31 4.06 -19.54 8.39
CA ARG A 31 5.15 -20.35 7.81
C ARG A 31 5.13 -20.27 6.28
N ILE A 32 5.90 -19.32 5.74
CA ILE A 32 6.13 -19.12 4.30
C ILE A 32 7.65 -19.12 4.00
N PRO A 33 8.09 -19.30 2.74
CA PRO A 33 9.50 -19.22 2.37
C PRO A 33 10.15 -17.91 2.84
N TYR A 34 11.41 -17.97 3.27
CA TYR A 34 12.10 -16.80 3.83
C TYR A 34 12.11 -15.60 2.89
N ILE A 35 12.32 -15.83 1.59
CA ILE A 35 12.29 -14.78 0.57
C ILE A 35 10.94 -14.06 0.52
N ALA A 36 9.83 -14.78 0.71
CA ALA A 36 8.49 -14.20 0.78
C ALA A 36 8.32 -13.40 2.09
N LYS A 37 8.83 -13.88 3.23
CA LYS A 37 8.82 -13.12 4.48
C LYS A 37 9.58 -11.81 4.37
N ALA A 38 10.79 -11.85 3.79
CA ALA A 38 11.61 -10.67 3.58
C ALA A 38 10.92 -9.67 2.65
N PHE A 39 10.31 -10.16 1.56
CA PHE A 39 9.50 -9.34 0.67
C PHE A 39 8.34 -8.65 1.40
N PHE A 40 7.51 -9.39 2.15
CA PHE A 40 6.43 -8.79 2.92
C PHE A 40 6.94 -7.79 3.97
N GLY A 41 8.03 -8.11 4.66
CA GLY A 41 8.67 -7.18 5.60
C GLY A 41 9.09 -5.86 4.95
N PHE A 42 9.62 -5.93 3.73
CA PHE A 42 9.98 -4.74 2.95
C PHE A 42 8.75 -3.91 2.55
N VAL A 43 7.69 -4.54 2.04
CA VAL A 43 6.46 -3.84 1.64
C VAL A 43 5.76 -3.21 2.85
N ILE A 44 5.73 -3.90 4.01
CA ILE A 44 5.28 -3.35 5.30
C ILE A 44 6.08 -2.11 5.69
N ALA A 45 7.40 -2.16 5.58
CA ALA A 45 8.24 -1.00 5.88
C ALA A 45 7.92 0.19 4.96
N ILE A 46 7.68 -0.05 3.66
CA ILE A 46 7.29 1.02 2.73
C ILE A 46 5.94 1.63 3.14
N ALA A 47 4.96 0.83 3.52
CA ALA A 47 3.66 1.35 3.97
C ALA A 47 3.77 2.21 5.24
N ILE A 48 4.64 1.84 6.19
CA ILE A 48 4.95 2.68 7.35
C ILE A 48 5.57 4.00 6.91
N VAL A 49 6.55 3.95 6.01
CA VAL A 49 7.20 5.15 5.45
C VAL A 49 6.18 6.03 4.71
N ALA A 50 5.23 5.44 3.97
CA ALA A 50 4.14 6.16 3.33
C ALA A 50 3.29 6.94 4.34
N SER A 51 2.94 6.31 5.47
CA SER A 51 2.25 6.99 6.58
C SER A 51 3.07 8.18 7.09
N MET A 52 4.37 8.01 7.31
CA MET A 52 5.27 9.09 7.75
C MET A 52 5.41 10.22 6.71
N ILE A 53 5.38 9.91 5.41
CA ILE A 53 5.40 10.90 4.33
C ILE A 53 4.16 11.80 4.41
N TYR A 54 2.98 11.23 4.67
CA TYR A 54 1.74 12.00 4.84
C TYR A 54 1.74 12.83 6.14
N VAL A 55 2.26 12.27 7.23
CA VAL A 55 2.43 13.02 8.51
C VAL A 55 3.33 14.23 8.32
N SER A 56 4.47 14.05 7.65
CA SER A 56 5.48 15.09 7.46
C SER A 56 5.21 16.05 6.28
N GLU A 57 4.10 15.87 5.56
CA GLU A 57 3.71 16.67 4.39
C GLU A 57 4.77 16.76 3.30
N LYS A 58 5.62 15.74 3.16
CA LYS A 58 6.66 15.72 2.13
C LYS A 58 6.07 15.37 0.76
N LYS A 59 5.38 16.35 0.17
CA LYS A 59 4.62 16.24 -1.10
C LYS A 59 5.43 15.69 -2.27
N ASP A 60 6.74 15.89 -2.28
CA ASP A 60 7.64 15.35 -3.33
C ASP A 60 7.62 13.82 -3.39
N PHE A 61 7.27 13.15 -2.28
CA PHE A 61 7.21 11.70 -2.20
C PHE A 61 5.79 11.14 -2.41
N TYR A 62 4.79 11.97 -2.68
CA TYR A 62 3.41 11.48 -2.90
C TYR A 62 3.31 10.62 -4.16
N LEU A 63 4.09 10.93 -5.22
CA LEU A 63 4.14 10.09 -6.42
C LEU A 63 4.71 8.69 -6.12
N PRO A 64 5.88 8.56 -5.47
CA PRO A 64 6.37 7.27 -5.01
C PRO A 64 5.33 6.46 -4.21
N VAL A 65 4.59 7.09 -3.28
CA VAL A 65 3.56 6.40 -2.50
C VAL A 65 2.40 5.94 -3.39
N PHE A 66 1.96 6.76 -4.34
CA PHE A 66 0.91 6.40 -5.29
C PHE A 66 1.32 5.22 -6.17
N VAL A 67 2.54 5.25 -6.71
CA VAL A 67 3.09 4.17 -7.52
C VAL A 67 3.24 2.89 -6.70
N PHE A 68 3.66 3.00 -5.44
CA PHE A 68 3.77 1.86 -4.53
C PHE A 68 2.47 1.07 -4.42
N TYR A 69 1.35 1.73 -4.12
CA TYR A 69 0.06 1.02 -3.99
C TYR A 69 -0.40 0.41 -5.31
N ILE A 70 -0.14 1.05 -6.45
CA ILE A 70 -0.44 0.46 -7.76
C ILE A 70 0.37 -0.83 -7.99
N LEU A 71 1.69 -0.77 -7.76
CA LEU A 71 2.56 -1.92 -7.98
C LEU A 71 2.24 -3.07 -7.03
N ASP A 72 1.89 -2.76 -5.78
CA ASP A 72 1.51 -3.77 -4.80
C ASP A 72 0.21 -4.49 -5.22
N THR A 73 -0.82 -3.73 -5.63
CA THR A 73 -2.06 -4.33 -6.16
C THR A 73 -1.80 -5.16 -7.41
N LEU A 74 -0.97 -4.68 -8.33
CA LEU A 74 -0.63 -5.43 -9.55
C LEU A 74 0.05 -6.75 -9.21
N LEU A 75 1.02 -6.76 -8.31
CA LEU A 75 1.69 -7.98 -7.87
C LEU A 75 0.73 -8.93 -7.16
N LEU A 76 -0.16 -8.38 -6.33
CA LEU A 76 -1.17 -9.14 -5.62
C LEU A 76 -2.12 -9.81 -6.63
N LEU A 77 -2.62 -9.08 -7.62
CA LEU A 77 -3.46 -9.63 -8.68
C LEU A 77 -2.72 -10.64 -9.56
N GLU A 78 -1.51 -10.30 -10.02
CA GLU A 78 -0.68 -11.16 -10.87
C GLU A 78 -0.49 -12.52 -10.21
N SER A 79 -0.05 -12.56 -8.94
CA SER A 79 0.18 -13.81 -8.22
C SER A 79 -1.08 -14.69 -8.02
N ARG A 80 -2.29 -14.15 -8.24
CA ARG A 80 -3.56 -14.90 -8.27
C ARG A 80 -4.11 -15.14 -9.67
N ILE A 81 -3.66 -14.44 -10.70
CA ILE A 81 -4.10 -14.65 -12.08
C ILE A 81 -3.15 -15.62 -12.77
N THR A 82 -1.85 -15.42 -12.59
CA THR A 82 -0.74 -16.19 -13.15
C THR A 82 -0.01 -17.00 -12.07
N ILE A 83 1.11 -17.62 -12.45
CA ILE A 83 1.96 -18.39 -11.53
C ILE A 83 2.82 -17.40 -10.73
N ALA A 84 2.69 -17.42 -9.41
CA ALA A 84 3.56 -16.65 -8.54
C ALA A 84 4.99 -17.23 -8.58
N PRO A 85 6.01 -16.48 -9.02
CA PRO A 85 7.35 -17.02 -9.25
C PRO A 85 7.96 -17.69 -8.01
N VAL A 86 7.74 -17.10 -6.83
CA VAL A 86 8.29 -17.59 -5.56
C VAL A 86 7.64 -18.90 -5.09
N PHE A 87 6.38 -19.13 -5.46
CA PHE A 87 5.63 -20.30 -5.00
C PHE A 87 5.48 -21.38 -6.07
N ASN A 88 5.92 -21.09 -7.31
CA ASN A 88 5.76 -21.92 -8.51
C ASN A 88 4.33 -22.45 -8.68
N ARG A 89 3.34 -21.66 -8.25
CA ARG A 89 1.91 -21.95 -8.37
C ARG A 89 1.13 -20.66 -8.29
N LYS A 90 -0.11 -20.69 -8.79
CA LYS A 90 -1.09 -19.63 -8.57
C LYS A 90 -1.50 -19.61 -7.09
N LEU A 91 -1.53 -18.42 -6.50
CA LEU A 91 -2.01 -18.25 -5.13
C LEU A 91 -3.54 -18.29 -5.08
N PRO A 92 -4.12 -18.84 -4.00
CA PRO A 92 -5.56 -18.90 -3.84
C PRO A 92 -6.16 -17.51 -3.55
N TRP A 93 -7.43 -17.35 -3.91
CA TRP A 93 -8.25 -16.21 -3.49
C TRP A 93 -8.75 -16.44 -2.07
N THR A 94 -8.03 -15.89 -1.09
CA THR A 94 -8.43 -15.93 0.33
C THR A 94 -9.19 -14.66 0.71
N PRO A 95 -10.01 -14.69 1.77
CA PRO A 95 -10.64 -13.47 2.30
C PRO A 95 -9.61 -12.37 2.58
N SER A 96 -8.47 -12.72 3.20
CA SER A 96 -7.38 -11.76 3.45
C SER A 96 -6.79 -11.15 2.18
N ALA A 97 -6.70 -11.91 1.08
CA ALA A 97 -6.22 -11.37 -0.19
C ALA A 97 -7.23 -10.38 -0.78
N ILE A 98 -8.53 -10.67 -0.67
CA ILE A 98 -9.60 -9.79 -1.13
C ILE A 98 -9.59 -8.49 -0.31
N ASP A 99 -9.51 -8.60 1.03
CA ASP A 99 -9.44 -7.45 1.92
C ASP A 99 -8.24 -6.55 1.61
N SER A 100 -7.09 -7.16 1.30
CA SER A 100 -5.88 -6.44 0.91
C SER A 100 -6.06 -5.69 -0.42
N ILE A 101 -6.65 -6.33 -1.43
CA ILE A 101 -6.96 -5.66 -2.72
C ILE A 101 -7.91 -4.47 -2.51
N ILE A 102 -8.95 -4.64 -1.68
CA ILE A 102 -9.89 -3.56 -1.39
C ILE A 102 -9.17 -2.38 -0.72
N LEU A 103 -8.33 -2.68 0.27
CA LEU A 103 -7.57 -1.66 0.96
C LEU A 103 -6.58 -0.95 0.03
N ASP A 104 -5.91 -1.67 -0.86
CA ASP A 104 -5.03 -1.06 -1.84
C ASP A 104 -5.79 -0.13 -2.78
N ILE A 105 -6.97 -0.53 -3.28
CA ILE A 105 -7.79 0.32 -4.17
C ILE A 105 -8.13 1.63 -3.45
N ILE A 106 -8.52 1.56 -2.18
CA ILE A 106 -8.77 2.76 -1.35
C ILE A 106 -7.50 3.61 -1.29
N MET A 107 -6.34 2.99 -1.04
CA MET A 107 -5.07 3.69 -0.93
C MET A 107 -4.58 4.28 -2.26
N ILE A 108 -4.81 3.63 -3.40
CA ILE A 108 -4.56 4.15 -4.75
C ILE A 108 -5.37 5.41 -4.99
N VAL A 109 -6.67 5.40 -4.64
CA VAL A 109 -7.53 6.58 -4.79
C VAL A 109 -7.06 7.73 -3.90
N LEU A 110 -6.82 7.46 -2.61
CA LEU A 110 -6.37 8.49 -1.66
C LEU A 110 -5.02 9.09 -2.07
N SER A 111 -4.02 8.24 -2.32
CA SER A 111 -2.68 8.67 -2.71
C SER A 111 -2.67 9.38 -4.07
N GLY A 112 -3.47 8.91 -5.03
CA GLY A 112 -3.64 9.56 -6.32
C GLY A 112 -4.23 10.95 -6.21
N VAL A 113 -5.34 11.11 -5.48
CA VAL A 113 -5.97 12.42 -5.24
C VAL A 113 -4.98 13.37 -4.55
N LEU A 114 -4.28 12.91 -3.52
CA LEU A 114 -3.27 13.71 -2.81
C LEU A 114 -2.10 14.11 -3.71
N TYR A 115 -1.59 13.20 -4.55
CA TYR A 115 -0.53 13.49 -5.52
C TYR A 115 -0.96 14.57 -6.51
N PHE A 116 -2.12 14.40 -7.17
CA PHE A 116 -2.59 15.37 -8.16
C PHE A 116 -2.95 16.71 -7.53
N ALA A 117 -3.48 16.73 -6.31
CA ALA A 117 -3.71 17.96 -5.56
C ALA A 117 -2.40 18.69 -5.20
N ALA A 118 -1.37 17.95 -4.78
CA ALA A 118 -0.05 18.50 -4.49
C ALA A 118 0.62 19.07 -5.75
N LYS A 119 0.48 18.41 -6.90
CA LYS A 119 1.02 18.87 -8.18
C LYS A 119 0.40 20.19 -8.64
N ARG A 120 -0.90 20.40 -8.41
CA ARG A 120 -1.61 21.66 -8.75
C ARG A 120 -1.26 22.84 -7.82
N SER A 121 -0.70 22.55 -6.66
CA SER A 121 -0.31 23.56 -5.66
C SER A 121 1.11 24.09 -5.86
N LYS A 122 1.89 23.52 -6.78
CA LYS A 122 3.20 24.02 -7.22
C LYS A 122 3.03 24.87 -8.46
#